data_AF-V4AWZ2-F1
#
_entry.id   AF-V4AWZ2-F1
#
_cell.length_a   1.000
_cell.length_b   1.000
_cell.length_c   1.000
_cell.angle_alpha   90.00
_cell.angle_beta   90.00
_cell.angle_gamma   90.00
#
_symmetry.space_group_name_H-M   'P 1'
#
loop_
_entity.id
_entity.type
_entity.pdbx_description
1 polymer ?
#
loop_
_entity_poly.entity_id
_entity_poly.type
_entity_poly.pdbx_seq_one_letter_code
_entity_poly.pdbx_strand_id
1 'polypeptide(L)'
;MRLLVILTLSSLHLCQVYGESKICKTSDECDVGECCAIPPLFPIMSKRAELLPPKQKDGHCKKFLVEGAYCNFFNKANAVDCGCADGLYCHFYPDPRIGKRKLAPGRRVCEKELILESTQPSKFFS
;
A
#
# COMPACT_ATOMS: atom_id res chain seq x y z
N MET A 1 -4.46 40.67 -22.57
CA MET A 1 -5.34 39.50 -22.78
C MET A 1 -4.58 38.27 -23.31
N ARG A 2 -3.74 38.38 -24.36
CA ARG A 2 -2.96 37.23 -24.89
C ARG A 2 -2.00 36.56 -23.87
N LEU A 3 -1.34 37.35 -23.01
CA LEU A 3 -0.41 36.85 -21.98
C LEU A 3 -1.10 36.05 -20.85
N LEU A 4 -2.31 36.44 -20.44
CA LEU A 4 -3.07 35.73 -19.41
C LEU A 4 -3.56 34.36 -19.91
N VAL A 5 -3.95 34.28 -21.18
CA VAL A 5 -4.41 33.03 -21.80
C VAL A 5 -3.27 32.00 -21.91
N ILE A 6 -2.04 32.45 -22.22
CA ILE A 6 -0.86 31.59 -22.30
C ILE A 6 -0.49 31.02 -20.92
N LEU A 7 -0.54 31.85 -19.87
CA LEU A 7 -0.28 31.40 -18.49
C LEU A 7 -1.29 30.33 -18.05
N THR A 8 -2.59 30.55 -18.31
CA THR A 8 -3.62 29.55 -17.96
C THR A 8 -3.50 28.23 -18.75
N LEU A 9 -3.08 28.29 -20.02
CA LEU A 9 -2.87 27.09 -20.84
C LEU A 9 -1.63 26.28 -20.40
N SER A 10 -0.57 26.97 -19.97
CA SER A 10 0.64 26.32 -19.43
C SER A 10 0.38 25.57 -18.12
N SER A 11 -0.44 26.13 -17.23
CA SER A 11 -0.83 25.46 -15.97
C SER A 11 -1.67 24.20 -16.18
N LEU A 12 -2.48 24.13 -17.25
CA LEU A 12 -3.26 22.92 -17.55
C LEU A 12 -2.39 21.77 -18.12
N HIS A 13 -1.30 22.09 -18.83
CA HIS A 13 -0.44 21.05 -19.43
C HIS A 13 0.45 20.34 -18.40
N LEU A 14 0.80 20.98 -17.29
CA LEU A 14 1.57 20.35 -16.20
C LEU A 14 0.78 19.28 -15.44
N CYS A 15 -0.55 19.29 -15.52
CA CYS A 15 -1.39 18.33 -14.79
C CYS A 15 -1.56 16.97 -15.51
N GLN A 16 -1.24 16.86 -16.80
CA GLN A 16 -1.54 15.64 -17.57
C GLN A 16 -0.47 14.54 -17.49
N VAL A 17 0.69 14.80 -16.86
CA VAL A 17 1.81 13.83 -16.80
C VAL A 17 1.75 12.92 -15.57
N TYR A 18 0.89 13.20 -14.60
CA TYR A 18 0.75 12.43 -13.34
C TYR A 18 -0.09 11.14 -13.45
N GLY A 19 -0.19 10.53 -14.64
CA GLY A 19 -1.13 9.44 -14.92
C GLY A 19 -0.52 8.04 -15.07
N GLU A 20 0.76 7.92 -15.41
CA GLU A 20 1.40 6.62 -15.62
C GLU A 20 2.29 6.26 -14.43
N SER A 21 1.95 5.18 -13.73
CA SER A 21 2.74 4.66 -12.62
C SER A 21 4.13 4.26 -13.11
N LYS A 22 5.14 5.04 -12.74
CA LYS A 22 6.55 4.85 -13.08
C LYS A 22 6.99 3.42 -12.76
N ILE A 23 7.68 2.78 -13.71
CA ILE A 23 8.28 1.46 -13.49
C ILE A 23 9.44 1.62 -12.51
N CYS A 24 9.53 0.74 -11.53
CA CYS A 24 10.56 0.78 -10.50
C CYS A 24 11.11 -0.60 -10.18
N LYS A 25 12.37 -0.65 -9.73
CA LYS A 25 13.00 -1.85 -9.16
C LYS A 25 13.20 -1.76 -7.65
N THR A 26 13.31 -0.53 -7.15
CA THR A 26 13.45 -0.22 -5.72
C THR A 26 12.57 0.97 -5.36
N SER A 27 12.24 1.11 -4.07
CA SER A 27 11.41 2.22 -3.59
C SER A 27 12.07 3.60 -3.73
N ASP A 28 13.40 3.65 -3.80
CA ASP A 28 14.16 4.90 -3.95
C ASP A 28 13.97 5.54 -5.33
N GLU A 29 13.46 4.79 -6.31
CA GLU A 29 13.14 5.28 -7.64
C GLU A 29 11.79 6.00 -7.72
N CYS A 30 10.98 5.92 -6.65
CA CYS A 30 9.66 6.54 -6.55
C CYS A 30 9.72 7.87 -5.80
N ASP A 31 8.68 8.69 -5.98
CA ASP A 31 8.59 9.99 -5.33
C ASP A 31 8.28 9.86 -3.83
N VAL A 32 8.45 10.95 -3.09
CA VAL A 32 8.10 11.00 -1.65
C VAL A 32 6.62 10.68 -1.46
N GLY A 33 6.31 9.75 -0.56
CA GLY A 33 4.94 9.28 -0.33
C GLY A 33 4.49 8.17 -1.30
N GLU A 34 5.43 7.60 -2.06
CA GLU A 34 5.21 6.43 -2.91
C GLU A 34 6.12 5.27 -2.50
N CYS A 35 5.74 4.05 -2.90
CA CYS A 35 6.56 2.87 -2.79
C CYS A 35 6.62 2.12 -4.12
N CYS A 36 7.65 1.29 -4.27
CA CYS A 36 7.72 0.39 -5.40
C CYS A 36 6.92 -0.89 -5.14
N ALA A 37 5.74 -0.99 -5.75
CA ALA A 37 4.87 -2.15 -5.61
C ALA A 37 5.31 -3.23 -6.61
N ILE A 38 6.13 -4.19 -6.14
CA ILE A 38 6.65 -5.31 -6.95
C ILE A 38 5.78 -6.55 -6.74
N PRO A 39 5.02 -7.00 -7.75
CA PRO A 39 4.16 -8.16 -7.61
C PRO A 39 4.99 -9.42 -7.40
N PRO A 40 4.63 -10.29 -6.43
CA PRO A 40 5.33 -11.56 -6.24
C PRO A 40 5.22 -12.41 -7.52
N LEU A 41 6.25 -13.20 -7.79
CA LEU A 41 6.21 -14.06 -8.98
C LEU A 41 5.13 -15.13 -8.86
N PHE A 42 4.99 -15.67 -7.65
CA PHE A 42 4.02 -16.68 -7.27
C PHE A 42 3.44 -16.31 -5.90
N PRO A 43 2.12 -16.09 -5.76
CA PRO A 43 1.50 -15.70 -4.50
C PRO A 43 1.54 -16.81 -3.43
N ILE A 44 1.83 -18.05 -3.82
CA ILE A 44 2.03 -19.20 -2.93
C ILE A 44 3.27 -19.95 -3.42
N MET A 45 4.30 -20.05 -2.59
CA MET A 45 5.53 -20.79 -2.90
C MET A 45 5.77 -21.91 -1.89
N SER A 46 6.22 -23.06 -2.38
CA SER A 46 6.84 -24.09 -1.54
C SER A 46 8.18 -23.59 -1.02
N LYS A 47 8.58 -23.98 0.19
CA LYS A 47 9.93 -23.70 0.74
C LYS A 47 11.07 -24.09 -0.21
N ARG A 48 10.86 -25.05 -1.12
CA ARG A 48 11.86 -25.44 -2.12
C ARG A 48 12.16 -24.36 -3.16
N ALA A 49 11.24 -23.42 -3.38
CA ALA A 49 11.43 -22.34 -4.33
C ALA A 49 12.39 -21.25 -3.84
N GLU A 50 12.66 -21.22 -2.53
CA GLU A 50 13.67 -20.34 -1.91
C GLU A 50 15.10 -20.66 -2.39
N LEU A 51 15.31 -21.88 -2.90
CA LEU A 51 16.59 -22.34 -3.46
C LEU A 51 16.81 -21.92 -4.92
N LEU A 52 15.78 -21.38 -5.58
CA LEU A 52 15.88 -20.89 -6.96
C LEU A 52 16.14 -19.39 -6.95
N PRO A 53 17.01 -18.86 -7.84
CA PRO A 53 17.21 -17.43 -7.93
C PRO A 53 15.88 -16.73 -8.21
N PRO A 54 15.53 -15.66 -7.47
CA PRO A 54 14.26 -14.98 -7.65
C PRO A 54 14.23 -14.38 -9.06
N LYS A 55 13.30 -14.84 -9.90
CA LYS A 55 12.96 -14.08 -11.11
C LYS A 55 12.40 -12.74 -10.64
N GLN A 56 13.04 -11.65 -11.05
CA GLN A 56 12.58 -10.31 -10.69
C GLN A 56 11.48 -9.88 -11.68
N LYS A 57 10.36 -9.39 -11.16
CA LYS A 57 9.38 -8.60 -11.92
C LYS A 57 9.70 -7.14 -11.68
N ASP A 58 9.44 -6.31 -12.69
CA ASP A 58 9.43 -4.88 -12.48
C ASP A 58 8.21 -4.50 -11.64
N GLY A 59 8.40 -3.54 -10.74
CA GLY A 59 7.34 -2.95 -9.94
C GLY A 59 6.81 -1.67 -10.55
N HIS A 60 5.80 -1.11 -9.90
CA HIS A 60 5.26 0.20 -10.25
C HIS A 60 5.20 1.09 -9.01
N CYS A 61 5.58 2.35 -9.17
CA CYS A 61 5.43 3.36 -8.14
C CYS A 61 3.94 3.58 -7.87
N LYS A 62 3.57 3.42 -6.60
CA LYS A 62 2.20 3.64 -6.13
C LYS A 62 2.22 4.47 -4.88
N LYS A 63 1.19 5.27 -4.69
CA LYS A 63 1.02 6.08 -3.48
C LYS A 63 0.70 5.20 -2.28
N PHE A 64 1.20 5.60 -1.12
CA PHE A 64 0.73 5.04 0.14
C PHE A 64 -0.74 5.39 0.39
N LEU A 65 -1.44 4.51 1.13
CA LEU A 65 -2.81 4.71 1.54
C LEU A 65 -2.88 5.77 2.65
N VAL A 66 -3.75 6.75 2.46
CA VAL A 66 -4.00 7.84 3.41
C VAL A 66 -4.89 7.39 4.57
N GLU A 67 -5.00 8.23 5.60
CA GLU A 67 -5.86 7.99 6.76
C GLU A 67 -7.33 7.75 6.33
N GLY A 68 -7.98 6.76 6.94
CA GLY A 68 -9.33 6.31 6.63
C GLY A 68 -9.46 5.43 5.38
N ALA A 69 -8.42 5.32 4.55
CA ALA A 69 -8.46 4.48 3.36
C ALA A 69 -8.54 2.99 3.73
N TYR A 70 -9.26 2.21 2.91
CA TYR A 70 -9.33 0.77 3.09
C TYR A 70 -7.96 0.13 2.84
N CYS A 71 -7.56 -0.75 3.75
CA CYS A 71 -6.30 -1.46 3.66
C CYS A 71 -6.51 -2.98 3.78
N ASN A 72 -5.70 -3.76 3.08
CA ASN A 72 -5.72 -5.21 3.20
C ASN A 72 -4.31 -5.76 3.10
N PHE A 73 -3.96 -6.68 4.01
CA PHE A 73 -2.66 -7.34 3.99
C PHE A 73 -2.39 -8.02 2.63
N PHE A 74 -3.41 -8.63 2.04
CA PHE A 74 -3.28 -9.29 0.73
C PHE A 74 -3.07 -8.30 -0.41
N ASN A 75 -3.60 -7.08 -0.32
CA ASN A 75 -3.37 -6.07 -1.36
C ASN A 75 -1.90 -5.66 -1.38
N LYS A 76 -1.33 -5.39 -0.20
CA LYS A 76 0.09 -5.07 -0.06
C LYS A 76 0.98 -6.22 -0.52
N ALA A 77 0.67 -7.45 -0.09
CA ALA A 77 1.44 -8.64 -0.47
C ALA A 77 1.40 -8.95 -1.97
N ASN A 78 0.30 -8.62 -2.65
CA ASN A 78 0.14 -8.79 -4.09
C ASN A 78 0.54 -7.54 -4.89
N ALA A 79 1.18 -6.55 -4.27
CA ALA A 79 1.57 -5.28 -4.88
C ALA A 79 0.41 -4.51 -5.56
N VAL A 80 -0.81 -4.68 -5.04
CA VAL A 80 -1.99 -3.91 -5.47
C VAL A 80 -1.88 -2.46 -4.95
N ASP A 81 -1.42 -2.30 -3.71
CA ASP A 81 -1.16 -1.03 -3.04
C ASP A 81 0.15 -1.09 -2.21
N CYS A 82 0.61 0.05 -1.72
CA CYS A 82 1.81 0.18 -0.89
C CYS A 82 1.57 -0.07 0.61
N GLY A 83 0.31 -0.30 1.00
CA GLY A 83 -0.14 -0.23 2.38
C GLY A 83 -0.30 1.22 2.88
N CYS A 84 -0.47 1.39 4.19
CA CYS A 84 -0.69 2.69 4.82
C CYS A 84 0.57 3.57 4.78
N ALA A 85 0.36 4.88 4.73
CA ALA A 85 1.43 5.89 4.79
C ALA A 85 2.14 5.89 6.15
N ASP A 86 3.29 6.55 6.21
CA ASP A 86 4.11 6.63 7.41
C ASP A 86 3.31 7.16 8.61
N GLY A 87 3.44 6.47 9.75
CA GLY A 87 2.69 6.76 10.97
C GLY A 87 1.24 6.27 11.00
N LEU A 88 0.78 5.58 9.96
CA LEU A 88 -0.52 4.91 9.90
C LEU A 88 -0.37 3.39 9.92
N TYR A 89 -1.34 2.73 10.56
CA TYR A 89 -1.43 1.28 10.65
C TYR A 89 -2.76 0.78 10.12
N CYS A 90 -2.75 -0.42 9.55
CA CYS A 90 -3.94 -1.06 9.04
C CYS A 90 -4.71 -1.74 10.18
N HIS A 91 -5.68 -1.04 10.76
CA HIS A 91 -6.51 -1.54 11.84
C HIS A 91 -7.62 -2.45 11.30
N PHE A 92 -7.89 -3.56 11.98
CA PHE A 92 -8.97 -4.49 11.67
C PHE A 92 -10.05 -4.46 12.74
N TYR A 93 -11.26 -4.12 12.32
CA TYR A 93 -12.47 -4.07 13.14
C TYR A 93 -13.38 -5.24 12.76
N PRO A 94 -13.41 -6.33 13.55
CA PRO A 94 -14.26 -7.48 13.25
C PRO A 94 -15.74 -7.09 13.36
N ASP A 95 -16.60 -7.65 12.48
CA ASP A 95 -18.04 -7.46 12.60
C ASP A 95 -18.57 -8.16 13.87
N PRO A 96 -19.15 -7.43 14.83
CA PRO A 96 -19.64 -8.02 16.08
C PRO A 96 -20.79 -9.02 15.87
N ARG A 97 -21.46 -8.99 14.71
CA ARG A 97 -22.61 -9.87 14.41
C ARG A 97 -22.18 -11.28 13.98
N ILE A 98 -20.91 -11.45 13.60
CA ILE A 98 -20.39 -12.70 13.08
C ILE A 98 -19.41 -13.24 14.13
N GLY A 99 -19.88 -14.16 14.97
CA GLY A 99 -19.13 -14.73 16.09
C GLY A 99 -17.75 -15.28 15.69
N LYS A 100 -16.92 -15.62 16.69
CA LYS A 100 -15.47 -15.94 16.69
C LYS A 100 -14.92 -16.93 15.64
N ARG A 101 -15.24 -16.79 14.35
CA ARG A 101 -14.65 -17.54 13.26
C ARG A 101 -13.30 -16.89 12.93
N LYS A 102 -12.29 -17.72 12.66
CA LYS A 102 -10.91 -17.28 12.34
C LYS A 102 -10.81 -16.41 11.07
N LEU A 103 -11.87 -16.38 10.24
CA LEU A 103 -12.01 -15.50 9.07
C LEU A 103 -13.32 -14.70 9.15
N ALA A 104 -13.58 -14.03 10.27
CA ALA A 104 -14.70 -13.11 10.34
C ALA A 104 -14.46 -11.94 9.36
N PRO A 105 -15.44 -11.57 8.53
CA PRO A 105 -15.37 -10.33 7.77
C PRO A 105 -15.38 -9.15 8.75
N GLY A 106 -14.77 -8.04 8.34
CA GLY A 106 -14.64 -6.87 9.18
C GLY A 106 -14.10 -5.71 8.37
N ARG A 107 -14.18 -4.52 8.94
CA ARG A 107 -13.67 -3.29 8.33
C ARG A 107 -12.16 -3.20 8.55
N ARG A 108 -11.43 -2.77 7.53
CA ARG A 108 -10.00 -2.48 7.63
C ARG A 108 -9.72 -1.08 7.13
N VAL A 109 -8.98 -0.29 7.89
CA VAL A 109 -8.69 1.11 7.56
C VAL A 109 -7.31 1.52 8.06
N CYS A 110 -6.67 2.44 7.35
CA CYS A 110 -5.43 3.08 7.79
C CYS A 110 -5.74 4.16 8.83
N GLU A 111 -5.27 4.00 10.05
CA GLU A 111 -5.45 4.97 11.14
C GLU A 111 -4.14 5.14 11.91
N LYS A 112 -3.96 6.26 12.60
CA LYS A 112 -2.78 6.46 13.47
C LYS A 112 -2.85 5.46 14.62
N GLU A 113 -1.68 5.02 15.09
CA GLU A 113 -1.62 4.23 16.31
C GLU A 113 -2.12 5.09 17.47
N LEU A 114 -3.37 4.86 17.89
CA LEU A 114 -3.86 5.39 19.14
C LEU A 114 -3.03 4.71 20.23
N ILE A 115 -2.17 5.48 20.90
CA ILE A 115 -1.57 5.10 22.18
C ILE A 115 -2.71 5.02 23.19
N LEU A 116 -3.53 3.97 23.09
CA LEU A 116 -4.42 3.55 24.14
C LEU A 116 -3.57 2.69 25.06
N GLU A 117 -3.22 3.24 26.21
CA GLU A 117 -2.93 2.45 27.41
C GLU A 117 -4.09 1.45 27.59
N SER A 118 -3.94 0.23 27.08
CA SER A 118 -4.44 -1.01 27.68
C SER A 118 -4.34 -2.20 26.72
N THR A 119 -3.58 -3.19 27.17
CA THR A 119 -3.72 -4.62 26.85
C THR A 119 -3.10 -5.12 25.54
N GLN A 120 -1.78 -5.29 25.55
CA GLN A 120 -1.13 -6.45 24.91
C GLN A 120 -1.85 -7.75 25.31
N PRO A 121 -1.92 -8.73 24.40
CA PRO A 121 -0.99 -9.83 24.60
C PRO A 121 -0.15 -10.04 23.35
N SER A 122 1.13 -9.69 23.49
CA SER A 122 2.22 -10.34 22.79
C SER A 122 2.07 -11.85 22.89
N LYS A 123 1.79 -12.52 21.78
CA LYS A 123 2.19 -13.92 21.54
C LYS A 123 3.20 -13.86 20.40
N PHE A 124 4.47 -13.59 20.71
CA PHE A 124 5.48 -14.62 20.99
C PHE A 124 5.48 -15.69 19.89
N PHE A 125 6.23 -15.39 18.83
CA PHE A 125 6.83 -16.41 17.96
C PHE A 125 8.15 -16.80 18.64
N SER A 126 8.15 -17.94 19.32
CA SER A 126 9.33 -18.76 19.63
C SER A 126 8.82 -20.18 19.85
#